data_AF-A0A2H0ULM4-F1
#
_entry.id   AF-A0A2H0ULM4-F1
#
_cell.length_a   1.000
_cell.length_b   1.000
_cell.length_c   1.000
_cell.angle_alpha   90.00
_cell.angle_beta   90.00
_cell.angle_gamma   90.00
#
_symmetry.space_group_name_H-M   'P 1'
#
loop_
_entity.id
_entity.type
_entity.pdbx_description
1 polymer ?
#
loop_
_entity_poly.entity_id
_entity_poly.type
_entity_poly.pdbx_seq_one_letter_code
_entity_poly.pdbx_strand_id
1 'polypeptide(L)' 'VYVHCRNGHGRAPTFVSAYLIQKGYKPKEATDLITSKRPSIHLHKIQEEALRKYYENLNKR' A
#
# COMPACT_ATOMS: atom_id res chain seq x y z
N VAL A 1 4.18 -15.88 -4.38
CA VAL A 1 2.89 -15.18 -4.62
C VAL A 1 3.14 -14.06 -5.63
N TYR A 2 2.29 -13.92 -6.65
CA TYR A 2 2.38 -12.85 -7.66
C TYR A 2 1.12 -11.97 -7.58
N VAL A 3 1.30 -10.66 -7.34
CA VAL A 3 0.20 -9.69 -7.24
C VAL A 3 0.35 -8.69 -8.39
N HIS A 4 -0.67 -8.60 -9.24
CA HIS A 4 -0.64 -7.68 -10.38
C HIS A 4 -1.99 -6.98 -10.60
N CYS A 5 -1.98 -5.97 -11.46
CA CYS A 5 -3.19 -5.38 -12.04
C CYS A 5 -2.99 -5.27 -13.56
N ARG A 6 -3.39 -4.17 -14.20
CA ARG A 6 -3.06 -3.93 -15.62
C ARG A 6 -1.58 -3.55 -15.79
N ASN A 7 -1.18 -2.42 -15.19
CA ASN A 7 0.19 -1.88 -15.31
C ASN A 7 1.02 -2.05 -14.02
N GLY A 8 0.40 -2.48 -12.92
CA GLY A 8 1.06 -2.60 -11.62
C GLY A 8 1.30 -1.27 -10.88
N HIS A 9 0.64 -0.16 -11.27
CA HIS A 9 0.98 1.18 -10.75
C HIS A 9 0.18 1.60 -9.52
N GLY A 10 -1.12 1.25 -9.45
CA GLY A 10 -2.00 1.66 -8.35
C GLY A 10 -2.55 0.49 -7.54
N ARG A 11 -3.42 -0.33 -8.14
CA ARG A 11 -4.15 -1.42 -7.44
C ARG A 11 -3.23 -2.47 -6.78
N ALA A 12 -2.26 -3.00 -7.53
CA ALA A 12 -1.33 -3.99 -7.02
C ALA A 12 -0.47 -3.46 -5.85
N PRO A 13 0.21 -2.30 -5.97
CA PRO A 13 0.98 -1.76 -4.85
C PRO A 13 0.11 -1.33 -3.68
N THR A 14 -1.16 -0.94 -3.88
CA THR A 14 -2.10 -0.72 -2.77
C THR A 14 -2.30 -1.99 -1.94
N PHE A 15 -2.53 -3.14 -2.60
CA PHE A 15 -2.70 -4.42 -1.91
C PHE A 15 -1.43 -4.84 -1.16
N VAL A 16 -0.26 -4.71 -1.79
CA VAL A 16 1.02 -5.02 -1.15
C VAL A 16 1.27 -4.07 0.04
N SER A 17 0.92 -2.80 -0.09
CA SER A 17 1.01 -1.83 1.01
C SER A 17 0.12 -2.25 2.18
N ALA A 18 -1.13 -2.66 1.93
CA ALA A 18 -2.04 -3.13 2.98
C ALA A 18 -1.47 -4.37 3.71
N TYR A 19 -0.85 -5.30 2.98
CA TYR A 19 -0.17 -6.44 3.59
C TYR A 19 1.00 -6.00 4.49
N LEU A 20 1.85 -5.07 4.03
CA LEU A 20 2.94 -4.53 4.85
C LEU A 20 2.41 -3.81 6.10
N ILE A 21 1.33 -3.05 5.95
CA ILE A 21 0.67 -2.39 7.08
C ILE A 21 0.21 -3.42 8.11
N GLN A 22 -0.39 -4.53 7.67
CA GLN A 22 -0.77 -5.64 8.55
C GLN A 22 0.45 -6.30 9.25
N LYS A 23 1.65 -6.17 8.68
CA LYS A 23 2.92 -6.61 9.28
C LYS A 23 3.57 -5.57 10.20
N GLY A 24 2.89 -4.45 10.47
CA GLY A 24 3.32 -3.44 11.43
C GLY A 24 3.94 -2.18 10.82
N TYR A 25 3.98 -2.06 9.50
CA TYR A 25 4.46 -0.85 8.84
C TYR A 25 3.43 0.29 8.92
N LYS A 26 3.87 1.54 9.02
CA LYS A 26 2.98 2.69 8.81
C LYS A 26 2.63 2.81 7.32
N PRO A 27 1.47 3.42 6.96
CA PRO A 27 1.05 3.55 5.56
C PRO A 27 2.13 4.14 4.64
N LYS A 28 2.79 5.22 5.09
CA LYS A 28 3.86 5.87 4.33
C LYS A 28 5.11 5.00 4.19
N GLU A 29 5.51 4.31 5.25
CA GLU A 29 6.67 3.41 5.22
C GLU A 29 6.43 2.24 4.26
N ALA A 30 5.22 1.69 4.24
CA ALA A 30 4.82 0.63 3.32
C ALA A 30 4.89 1.10 1.86
N THR A 31 4.34 2.28 1.54
CA THR A 31 4.38 2.82 0.18
C THR A 31 5.79 3.20 -0.25
N ASP A 32 6.58 3.82 0.63
CA ASP A 32 7.96 4.24 0.34
C ASP A 32 8.86 3.02 0.08
N LEU A 33 8.68 1.94 0.84
CA LEU A 33 9.39 0.69 0.61
C LEU A 33 9.10 0.13 -0.79
N ILE A 34 7.84 0.12 -1.22
CA ILE A 34 7.47 -0.37 -2.55
C ILE A 34 8.01 0.57 -3.64
N THR A 35 7.91 1.89 -3.44
CA THR A 35 8.46 2.90 -4.38
C THR A 35 9.97 2.71 -4.56
N SER A 36 10.70 2.41 -3.48
CA SER A 36 12.16 2.17 -3.55
C SER A 36 12.54 0.99 -4.45
N LYS A 37 11.66 -0.02 -4.56
CA LYS A 37 11.87 -1.21 -5.40
C LYS A 37 11.23 -1.07 -6.78
N ARG A 38 10.20 -0.23 -6.89
CA ARG A 38 9.44 0.00 -8.12
C ARG A 38 9.03 1.48 -8.21
N PRO A 39 9.90 2.36 -8.73
CA PRO A 39 9.65 3.79 -8.79
C PRO A 39 8.43 4.20 -9.62
N SER A 40 7.95 3.33 -10.52
CA SER A 40 6.79 3.58 -11.38
C SER A 40 5.43 3.35 -10.70
N ILE A 41 5.39 3.06 -9.40
CA ILE A 41 4.10 3.04 -8.69
C ILE A 41 3.57 4.47 -8.53
N HIS A 42 2.25 4.60 -8.61
CA HIS A 42 1.56 5.85 -8.36
C HIS A 42 0.18 5.51 -7.80
N LEU A 43 0.02 5.72 -6.50
CA LEU A 43 -1.27 5.54 -5.85
C LEU A 43 -2.11 6.80 -6.05
N HIS A 44 -3.40 6.62 -6.32
CA HIS A 44 -4.33 7.75 -6.28
C HIS A 44 -4.63 8.13 -4.83
N LYS A 45 -5.01 9.39 -4.60
CA LYS A 45 -5.39 9.89 -3.26
C LYS A 45 -6.39 8.99 -2.53
N ILE A 46 -7.36 8.42 -3.26
CA ILE A 46 -8.35 7.50 -2.67
C ILE A 46 -7.73 6.19 -2.17
N GLN A 47 -6.66 5.70 -2.81
CA GLN A 47 -5.92 4.51 -2.38
C GLN A 47 -5.06 4.81 -1.16
N GLU A 48 -4.40 5.97 -1.14
CA GLU A 48 -3.65 6.43 0.04
C GLU A 48 -4.56 6.62 1.26
N GLU A 49 -5.73 7.23 1.06
CA GLU A 49 -6.73 7.41 2.11
C GLU A 49 -7.27 6.06 2.62
N ALA A 50 -7.50 5.11 1.72
CA ALA A 50 -7.91 3.75 2.08
C ALA A 50 -6.84 3.05 2.94
N LEU A 51 -5.56 3.20 2.62
CA LEU A 51 -4.45 2.64 3.42
C LEU A 51 -4.37 3.28 4.81
N ARG A 52 -4.59 4.60 4.91
CA ARG A 52 -4.64 5.29 6.21
C ARG A 52 -5.81 4.80 7.07
N LYS A 53 -7.02 4.72 6.49
CA LYS A 53 -8.21 4.16 7.17
C LYS A 53 -7.99 2.71 7.60
N TYR A 54 -7.34 1.90 6.76
CA TYR A 54 -7.01 0.53 7.08
C TYR A 54 -6.07 0.42 8.30
N TYR A 55 -4.99 1.21 8.33
CA TYR A 55 -4.08 1.27 9.47
C TYR A 55 -4.79 1.73 10.76
N GLU A 56 -5.61 2.77 10.69
CA GLU A 56 -6.39 3.24 11.84
C GLU A 56 -7.34 2.16 12.36
N ASN A 57 -8.01 1.42 11.48
CA ASN A 57 -8.91 0.33 11.87
C ASN A 57 -8.18 -0.86 12.49
N LEU A 58 -6.94 -1.15 12.07
CA LEU A 58 -6.11 -2.19 12.69
C LEU A 58 -5.69 -1.81 14.11
N ASN A 59 -5.37 -0.54 14.36
CA ASN A 59 -4.91 -0.06 15.67
C ASN A 59 -6.05 0.24 16.66
N LYS A 60 -7.31 0.21 16.20
CA LYS A 60 -8.50 0.33 17.07
C LYS A 60 -8.97 -1.00 17.66
N ARG A 61 -8.42 -2.12 17.18
CA ARG A 61 -8.72 -3.47 17.66
C ARG A 61 -7.80 -3.82 18.81
#